data_AF-E3RGS4-F1
#
_entry.id   AF-E3RGS4-F1
#
_cell.length_a   1.000
_cell.length_b   1.000
_cell.length_c   1.000
_cell.angle_alpha   90.00
_cell.angle_beta   90.00
_cell.angle_gamma   90.00
#
_symmetry.space_group_name_H-M   'P 1'
#
loop_
_entity.id
_entity.type
_entity.pdbx_description
1 polymer ?
#
loop_
_entity_poly.entity_id
_entity_poly.type
_entity_poly.pdbx_seq_one_letter_code
_entity_poly.pdbx_strand_id
1 'polypeptide(L)'
;MQSEWNHSATISCSGTAQSQVLLDLHKFENALLILDDHITRSPYDTNSWVQHGSFMKEHGFPEIAVGDAFKAKLLLDRGPDNVEARKAVYEVLGQALLDCHCHSEATDLWEEASKRYPEWIVACEKATGLHELLRRKEAASASLGGTPQEQKDRLKDGGVFTVEYPWAEFSWTPERPLKRSSKLVALINDELRGEDSEATCYLARSTLAADENDDMLGMFANREIQSGECILVNRTATGICSTPTPDPCANCYTSLPELPEQAPCCPETFCSRECLNLALNTYHKALCSKDFSWLQTPALGLPHNVSPLRPLLMLRFLATSVQAGVQTSPLDQPLIARLQPLSNKHHLDVFTLTESVALPLKILEQLGVDIFANRNFDTGVLQSIWTRLANNKAGERDGRLGYVDEITPHLPLFNHSCEPNVEWRRDEGNVVGS
;
A
#
# COMPACT_ATOMS: atom_id res chain seq x y z
N MET A 1 25.93 -17.30 16.58
CA MET A 1 25.16 -18.51 16.22
C MET A 1 24.04 -18.06 15.31
N GLN A 2 24.36 -17.97 14.02
CA GLN A 2 23.44 -17.61 12.95
C GLN A 2 22.76 -18.90 12.48
N SER A 3 21.43 -18.92 12.44
CA SER A 3 20.68 -19.97 11.74
C SER A 3 20.42 -19.48 10.31
N GLU A 4 21.16 -20.06 9.38
CA GLU A 4 20.99 -19.90 7.94
C GLU A 4 19.68 -20.56 7.49
N TRP A 5 18.78 -19.78 6.91
CA TRP A 5 17.69 -20.29 6.07
C TRP A 5 18.07 -20.01 4.61
N ASN A 6 18.81 -20.96 4.02
CA ASN A 6 19.01 -21.05 2.58
C ASN A 6 18.10 -22.16 2.06
N HIS A 7 17.07 -21.80 1.28
CA HIS A 7 16.27 -22.77 0.54
C HIS A 7 16.41 -22.56 -0.96
N SER A 8 17.37 -23.29 -1.53
CA SER A 8 17.22 -23.88 -2.86
C SER A 8 17.78 -25.29 -2.79
N ALA A 9 16.94 -26.21 -2.33
CA ALA A 9 17.17 -27.64 -2.39
C ALA A 9 15.81 -28.32 -2.39
N THR A 10 15.53 -29.09 -3.44
CA THR A 10 14.36 -29.97 -3.54
C THR A 10 14.52 -31.06 -2.45
N ILE A 11 14.00 -30.79 -1.26
CA ILE A 11 14.00 -31.74 -0.14
C ILE A 11 12.70 -32.55 -0.23
N SER A 12 12.83 -33.86 -0.43
CA SER A 12 11.71 -34.78 -0.20
C SER A 12 11.40 -34.79 1.30
N CYS A 13 10.50 -33.92 1.75
CA CYS A 13 10.05 -33.90 3.14
C CYS A 13 9.29 -35.19 3.47
N SER A 14 9.68 -35.87 4.54
CA SER A 14 8.96 -37.01 5.10
C SER A 14 7.56 -36.60 5.57
N GLY A 15 6.55 -37.45 5.38
CA GLY A 15 5.13 -37.12 5.65
C GLY A 15 4.80 -36.68 7.09
N THR A 16 5.66 -36.96 8.07
CA THR A 16 5.53 -36.48 9.46
C THR A 16 5.82 -34.99 9.63
N ALA A 17 6.79 -34.42 8.90
CA ALA A 17 7.12 -33.00 8.98
C ALA A 17 6.04 -32.13 8.31
N GLN A 18 5.52 -32.58 7.16
CA GLN A 18 4.38 -31.93 6.50
C GLN A 18 3.11 -31.99 7.36
N SER A 19 2.85 -33.13 8.01
CA SER A 19 1.70 -33.25 8.93
C SER A 19 1.79 -32.31 10.12
N GLN A 20 2.99 -32.08 10.67
CA GLN A 20 3.20 -31.16 11.80
C GLN A 20 3.03 -29.69 11.38
N VAL A 21 3.58 -29.30 10.23
CA VAL A 21 3.40 -27.94 9.67
C VAL A 21 1.92 -27.63 9.44
N LEU A 22 1.16 -28.58 8.89
CA LEU A 22 -0.28 -28.42 8.68
C LEU A 22 -1.06 -28.28 10.01
N LEU A 23 -0.68 -29.04 11.04
CA LEU A 23 -1.28 -28.93 12.37
C LEU A 23 -1.00 -27.56 13.02
N ASP A 24 0.20 -27.03 12.85
CA ASP A 24 0.58 -25.74 13.44
C ASP A 24 -0.07 -24.56 12.69
N LEU A 25 -0.21 -24.66 11.36
CA LEU A 25 -1.02 -23.73 10.57
C LEU A 25 -2.48 -23.72 11.01
N HIS A 26 -3.09 -24.89 11.19
CA HIS A 26 -4.49 -24.95 11.62
C HIS A 26 -4.72 -24.36 13.03
N LYS A 27 -3.76 -24.56 13.94
CA LYS A 27 -3.81 -23.92 15.28
C LYS A 27 -3.71 -22.40 15.18
N PHE A 28 -2.79 -21.92 14.34
CA PHE A 28 -2.64 -20.48 14.09
C PHE A 28 -3.94 -19.87 13.55
N GLU A 29 -4.52 -20.46 12.51
CA GLU A 29 -5.78 -19.99 11.91
C GLU A 29 -6.93 -19.96 12.91
N ASN A 30 -7.08 -21.01 13.71
CA ASN A 30 -8.13 -21.07 14.73
C ASN A 30 -7.94 -20.01 15.83
N ALA A 31 -6.71 -19.80 16.30
CA ALA A 31 -6.41 -18.77 17.29
C ALA A 31 -6.69 -17.37 16.74
N LEU A 32 -6.30 -17.13 15.49
CA LEU A 32 -6.56 -15.88 14.79
C LEU A 32 -8.07 -15.60 14.64
N LEU A 33 -8.85 -16.60 14.22
CA LEU A 33 -10.32 -16.47 14.10
C LEU A 33 -10.98 -16.03 15.40
N ILE A 34 -10.50 -16.53 16.55
CA ILE A 34 -11.01 -16.14 17.87
C ILE A 34 -10.68 -14.67 18.18
N LEU A 35 -9.43 -14.25 17.94
CA LEU A 35 -9.00 -12.88 18.16
C LEU A 35 -9.76 -11.90 17.23
N ASP A 36 -10.01 -12.31 16.00
CA ASP A 36 -10.78 -11.56 15.03
C ASP A 36 -12.26 -11.41 15.41
N ASP A 37 -12.88 -12.47 15.93
CA ASP A 37 -14.25 -12.43 16.47
C ASP A 37 -14.34 -11.48 17.67
N HIS A 38 -13.33 -11.47 18.56
CA HIS A 38 -13.28 -10.51 19.67
C HIS A 38 -13.25 -9.06 19.20
N ILE A 39 -12.36 -8.72 18.25
CA ILE A 39 -12.31 -7.36 17.67
C ILE A 39 -13.63 -7.03 16.96
N THR A 40 -14.20 -7.96 16.21
CA THR A 40 -15.44 -7.72 15.47
C THR A 40 -16.62 -7.43 16.41
N ARG A 41 -16.71 -8.12 17.55
CA ARG A 41 -17.75 -7.90 18.56
C ARG A 41 -17.52 -6.66 19.41
N SER A 42 -16.25 -6.30 19.64
CA SER A 42 -15.83 -5.23 20.53
C SER A 42 -14.73 -4.36 19.88
N PRO A 43 -15.01 -3.66 18.77
CA PRO A 43 -13.96 -3.00 17.98
C PRO A 43 -13.27 -1.84 18.70
N TYR A 44 -13.90 -1.28 19.74
CA TYR A 44 -13.33 -0.21 20.56
C TYR A 44 -12.72 -0.72 21.88
N ASP A 45 -12.60 -2.03 22.06
CA ASP A 45 -11.86 -2.60 23.18
C ASP A 45 -10.36 -2.64 22.88
N THR A 46 -9.60 -1.81 23.61
CA THR A 46 -8.14 -1.74 23.49
C THR A 46 -7.47 -3.10 23.69
N ASN A 47 -7.95 -3.92 24.62
CA ASN A 47 -7.32 -5.19 24.95
C ASN A 47 -7.40 -6.18 23.78
N SER A 48 -8.52 -6.21 23.06
CA SER A 48 -8.70 -7.04 21.87
C SER A 48 -7.63 -6.73 20.80
N TRP A 49 -7.35 -5.45 20.54
CA TRP A 49 -6.28 -5.03 19.63
C TRP A 49 -4.88 -5.37 20.14
N VAL A 50 -4.60 -5.18 21.44
CA VAL A 50 -3.30 -5.53 22.06
C VAL A 50 -3.03 -7.03 21.99
N GLN A 51 -4.05 -7.87 22.24
CA GLN A 51 -3.93 -9.32 22.16
C GLN A 51 -3.69 -9.79 20.73
N HIS A 52 -4.45 -9.26 19.77
CA HIS A 52 -4.24 -9.55 18.35
C HIS A 52 -2.84 -9.12 17.88
N GLY A 53 -2.40 -7.90 18.21
CA GLY A 53 -1.07 -7.42 17.86
C GLY A 53 0.06 -8.24 18.49
N SER A 54 -0.08 -8.64 19.76
CA SER A 54 0.88 -9.53 20.42
C SER A 54 0.99 -10.87 19.71
N PHE A 55 -0.15 -11.46 19.36
CA PHE A 55 -0.22 -12.71 18.62
C PHE A 55 0.46 -12.60 17.24
N MET A 56 0.15 -11.56 16.47
CA MET A 56 0.77 -11.33 15.14
C MET A 56 2.28 -11.19 15.23
N LYS A 57 2.77 -10.41 16.21
CA LYS A 57 4.21 -10.24 16.47
C LYS A 57 4.89 -11.58 16.77
N GLU A 58 4.30 -12.39 17.66
CA GLU A 58 4.85 -13.70 18.05
C GLU A 58 4.92 -14.70 16.88
N HIS A 59 4.08 -14.51 15.87
CA HIS A 59 4.02 -15.38 14.68
C HIS A 59 4.73 -14.78 13.45
N GLY A 60 5.49 -13.70 13.62
CA GLY A 60 6.35 -13.15 12.56
C GLY A 60 5.68 -12.14 11.63
N PHE A 61 4.58 -11.51 12.06
CA PHE A 61 3.89 -10.43 11.34
C PHE A 61 3.98 -9.11 12.14
N PRO A 62 5.18 -8.59 12.43
CA PRO A 62 5.36 -7.39 13.24
C PRO A 62 4.70 -6.15 12.62
N GLU A 63 4.60 -6.06 11.29
CA GLU A 63 3.93 -4.97 10.59
C GLU A 63 2.43 -4.91 10.86
N ILE A 64 1.78 -6.06 11.03
CA ILE A 64 0.37 -6.15 11.45
C ILE A 64 0.26 -5.72 12.91
N ALA A 65 1.17 -6.20 13.76
CA ALA A 65 1.23 -5.85 15.17
C ALA A 65 1.44 -4.35 15.41
N VAL A 66 2.26 -3.67 14.60
CA VAL A 66 2.41 -2.20 14.61
C VAL A 66 1.06 -1.54 14.36
N GLY A 67 0.32 -2.02 13.36
CA GLY A 67 -1.02 -1.56 13.04
C GLY A 67 -2.01 -1.67 14.20
N ASP A 68 -2.10 -2.86 14.79
CA ASP A 68 -3.06 -3.14 15.86
C ASP A 68 -2.73 -2.38 17.13
N ALA A 69 -1.45 -2.38 17.52
CA ALA A 69 -1.01 -1.65 18.70
C ALA A 69 -1.14 -0.13 18.50
N PHE A 70 -0.99 0.37 17.28
CA PHE A 70 -1.26 1.77 16.97
C PHE A 70 -2.77 2.10 17.05
N LYS A 71 -3.66 1.24 16.56
CA LYS A 71 -5.11 1.40 16.78
C LYS A 71 -5.46 1.40 18.27
N ALA A 72 -4.88 0.48 19.05
CA ALA A 72 -5.04 0.45 20.50
C ALA A 72 -4.54 1.75 21.16
N LYS A 73 -3.40 2.31 20.70
CA LYS A 73 -2.91 3.62 21.14
C LYS A 73 -3.93 4.72 20.86
N LEU A 74 -4.49 4.78 19.64
CA LEU A 74 -5.50 5.77 19.27
C LEU A 74 -6.75 5.69 20.13
N LEU A 75 -7.24 4.49 20.44
CA LEU A 75 -8.38 4.28 21.35
C LEU A 75 -8.09 4.84 22.75
N LEU A 76 -6.90 4.55 23.30
CA LEU A 76 -6.49 5.07 24.61
C LEU A 76 -6.30 6.59 24.59
N ASP A 77 -5.77 7.15 23.50
CA ASP A 77 -5.61 8.61 23.36
C ASP A 77 -6.95 9.36 23.28
N ARG A 78 -8.03 8.67 22.87
CA ARG A 78 -9.40 9.21 22.79
C ARG A 78 -10.27 8.85 24.01
N GLY A 79 -9.81 7.92 24.85
CA GLY A 79 -10.54 7.37 25.98
C GLY A 79 -10.04 7.85 27.34
N PRO A 80 -10.59 7.31 28.44
CA PRO A 80 -10.10 7.58 29.79
C PRO A 80 -8.66 7.06 29.95
N ASP A 81 -7.91 7.65 30.89
CA ASP A 81 -6.56 7.20 31.16
C ASP A 81 -6.57 5.80 31.78
N ASN A 82 -5.83 4.88 31.16
CA ASN A 82 -5.62 3.51 31.63
C ASN A 82 -4.13 3.22 31.52
N VAL A 83 -3.43 3.34 32.65
CA VAL A 83 -1.97 3.29 32.70
C VAL A 83 -1.47 1.91 32.31
N GLU A 84 -2.10 0.85 32.81
CA GLU A 84 -1.73 -0.54 32.53
C GLU A 84 -1.91 -0.86 31.05
N ALA A 85 -3.04 -0.47 30.45
CA ALA A 85 -3.29 -0.68 29.03
C ALA A 85 -2.31 0.12 28.15
N ARG A 86 -1.98 1.37 28.52
CA ARG A 86 -0.99 2.16 27.78
C ARG A 86 0.40 1.54 27.84
N LYS A 87 0.82 1.03 29.01
CA LYS A 87 2.10 0.31 29.12
C LYS A 87 2.13 -0.93 28.24
N ALA A 88 1.06 -1.72 28.22
CA ALA A 88 0.97 -2.88 27.32
C ALA A 88 1.05 -2.48 25.83
N VAL A 89 0.39 -1.38 25.44
CA VAL A 89 0.50 -0.82 24.08
C VAL A 89 1.94 -0.40 23.76
N TYR A 90 2.63 0.30 24.67
CA TYR A 90 4.04 0.68 24.46
C TYR A 90 4.95 -0.54 24.30
N GLU A 91 4.74 -1.61 25.07
CA GLU A 91 5.52 -2.84 24.96
C GLU A 91 5.32 -3.53 23.61
N VAL A 92 4.06 -3.70 23.17
CA VAL A 92 3.77 -4.35 21.89
C VAL A 92 4.22 -3.49 20.71
N LEU A 93 3.80 -2.22 20.66
CA LEU A 93 4.14 -1.31 19.58
C LEU A 93 5.65 -1.08 19.51
N GLY A 94 6.29 -0.83 20.65
CA GLY A 94 7.71 -0.57 20.73
C GLY A 94 8.55 -1.77 20.30
N GLN A 95 8.16 -3.00 20.64
CA GLN A 95 8.86 -4.19 20.16
C GLN A 95 8.58 -4.46 18.67
N ALA A 96 7.33 -4.35 18.22
CA ALA A 96 6.97 -4.56 16.82
C ALA A 96 7.70 -3.56 15.89
N LEU A 97 7.87 -2.30 16.30
CA LEU A 97 8.67 -1.33 15.55
C LEU A 97 10.14 -1.72 15.44
N LEU A 98 10.72 -2.35 16.48
CA LEU A 98 12.09 -2.86 16.40
C LEU A 98 12.20 -4.06 15.46
N ASP A 99 11.20 -4.93 15.48
CA ASP A 99 11.10 -6.10 14.61
C ASP A 99 10.93 -5.68 13.13
N CYS A 100 10.27 -4.54 12.87
CA CYS A 100 10.21 -3.87 11.55
C CYS A 100 11.42 -2.95 11.27
N HIS A 101 12.45 -2.95 12.11
CA HIS A 101 13.62 -2.07 12.00
C HIS A 101 13.34 -0.55 12.02
N CYS A 102 12.16 -0.09 12.44
CA CYS A 102 11.77 1.31 12.61
C CYS A 102 12.38 1.92 13.89
N HIS A 103 13.72 1.88 14.00
CA HIS A 103 14.44 2.25 15.23
C HIS A 103 14.25 3.71 15.64
N SER A 104 14.14 4.63 14.66
CA SER A 104 13.88 6.05 14.93
C SER A 104 12.52 6.23 15.61
N GLU A 105 11.45 5.69 15.02
CA GLU A 105 10.09 5.82 15.56
C GLU A 105 9.91 5.02 16.85
N ALA A 106 10.61 3.89 17.02
CA ALA A 106 10.66 3.18 18.30
C ALA A 106 11.31 4.04 19.39
N THR A 107 12.37 4.79 19.06
CA THR A 107 13.03 5.71 20.01
C THR A 107 12.06 6.80 20.46
N ASP A 108 11.40 7.46 19.51
CA ASP A 108 10.41 8.50 19.78
C ASP A 108 9.28 7.98 20.70
N LEU A 109 8.80 6.76 20.45
CA LEU A 109 7.76 6.12 21.25
C LEU A 109 8.22 5.82 22.69
N TRP A 110 9.41 5.23 22.86
CA TRP A 110 9.94 4.93 24.20
C TRP A 110 10.32 6.20 24.97
N GLU A 111 10.76 7.25 24.27
CA GLU A 111 10.92 8.58 24.85
C GLU A 111 9.59 9.15 25.37
N GLU A 112 8.53 9.10 24.56
CA GLU A 112 7.18 9.49 24.98
C GLU A 112 6.76 8.73 26.24
N ALA A 113 6.94 7.41 26.25
CA ALA A 113 6.62 6.56 27.39
C ALA A 113 7.43 6.92 28.65
N SER A 114 8.74 7.17 28.52
CA SER A 114 9.61 7.53 29.65
C SER A 114 9.26 8.89 30.25
N LYS A 115 8.92 9.88 29.42
CA LYS A 115 8.46 11.21 29.86
C LYS A 115 7.10 11.12 30.55
N ARG A 116 6.20 10.27 30.03
CA ARG A 116 4.86 10.07 30.58
C ARG A 116 4.87 9.27 31.88
N TYR A 117 5.74 8.27 31.99
CA TYR A 117 5.85 7.38 33.14
C TYR A 117 7.29 7.30 33.67
N PRO A 118 7.79 8.35 34.37
CA PRO A 118 9.17 8.40 34.83
C PRO A 118 9.57 7.25 35.79
N GLU A 119 8.61 6.73 36.55
CA GLU A 119 8.79 5.59 37.46
C GLU A 119 8.86 4.23 36.73
N TRP A 120 8.51 4.19 35.44
CA TRP A 120 8.61 2.97 34.65
C TRP A 120 10.01 2.82 34.08
N ILE A 121 10.91 2.28 34.90
CA ILE A 121 12.35 2.12 34.60
C ILE A 121 12.59 1.48 33.22
N VAL A 122 11.77 0.48 32.85
CA VAL A 122 11.86 -0.21 31.55
C VAL A 122 11.77 0.77 30.38
N ALA A 123 10.86 1.76 30.42
CA ALA A 123 10.74 2.74 29.35
C ALA A 123 11.99 3.63 29.24
N CYS A 124 12.54 4.05 30.38
CA CYS A 124 13.77 4.84 30.44
C CYS A 124 14.98 4.07 29.89
N GLU A 125 15.11 2.79 30.24
CA GLU A 125 16.18 1.91 29.75
C GLU A 125 16.06 1.67 28.24
N LYS A 126 14.84 1.41 27.73
CA LYS A 126 14.58 1.22 26.30
C LYS A 126 14.90 2.48 25.50
N ALA A 127 14.44 3.65 25.94
CA ALA A 127 14.74 4.92 25.28
C ALA A 127 16.25 5.18 25.22
N THR A 128 16.96 5.00 26.35
CA THR A 128 18.41 5.20 26.42
C THR A 128 19.16 4.24 25.51
N GLY A 129 18.79 2.95 25.52
CA GLY A 129 19.42 1.94 24.67
C GLY A 129 19.23 2.20 23.18
N LEU A 130 18.05 2.68 22.78
CA LEU A 130 17.77 3.01 21.38
C LEU A 130 18.46 4.29 20.92
N HIS A 131 18.59 5.30 21.77
CA HIS A 131 19.43 6.46 21.46
C HIS A 131 20.88 6.05 21.18
N GLU A 132 21.47 5.18 22.00
CA GLU A 132 22.85 4.71 21.74
C GLU A 132 22.93 3.83 20.48
N LEU A 133 21.88 3.06 20.18
CA LEU A 133 21.80 2.34 18.90
C LEU A 133 21.79 3.31 17.70
N LEU A 134 20.94 4.34 17.73
CA LEU A 134 20.87 5.34 16.66
C LEU A 134 22.19 6.09 16.50
N ARG A 135 22.84 6.49 17.60
CA ARG A 135 24.16 7.13 17.56
C ARG A 135 25.22 6.24 16.90
N ARG A 136 25.22 4.93 17.22
CA ARG A 136 26.12 3.96 16.57
C ARG A 136 25.80 3.78 15.09
N LYS A 137 24.52 3.73 14.71
CA LYS A 137 24.09 3.67 13.31
C LYS A 137 24.53 4.91 12.53
N GLU A 138 24.34 6.09 13.11
CA GLU A 138 24.76 7.36 12.51
C GLU A 138 26.28 7.37 12.27
N ALA A 139 27.08 7.03 13.29
CA ALA A 139 28.53 6.92 13.17
C ALA A 139 28.97 5.89 12.12
N ALA A 140 28.31 4.73 12.04
CA ALA A 140 28.59 3.74 11.01
C ALA A 140 28.21 4.23 9.60
N SER A 141 27.06 4.91 9.47
CA SER A 141 26.54 5.40 8.20
C SER A 141 27.36 6.56 7.62
N ALA A 142 28.00 7.36 8.46
CA ALA A 142 28.86 8.47 8.05
C ALA A 142 30.00 8.02 7.12
N SER A 143 30.46 6.77 7.26
CA SER A 143 31.51 6.20 6.41
C SER A 143 31.02 5.77 5.01
N LEU A 144 29.71 5.66 4.80
CA LEU A 144 29.10 5.17 3.56
C LEU A 144 28.86 6.26 2.50
N GLY A 145 29.15 7.53 2.80
CA GLY A 145 28.90 8.64 1.87
C GLY A 145 27.42 8.79 1.49
N GLY A 146 27.14 9.34 0.30
CA GLY A 146 25.78 9.60 -0.19
C GLY A 146 25.26 10.99 0.15
N THR A 147 24.14 11.35 -0.45
CA THR A 147 23.42 12.60 -0.23
C THR A 147 22.92 12.70 1.23
N PRO A 148 22.67 13.91 1.75
CA PRO A 148 22.07 14.07 3.08
C PRO A 148 20.73 13.33 3.23
N GLN A 149 19.98 13.19 2.13
CA GLN A 149 18.72 12.47 2.13
C GLN A 149 18.95 10.95 2.28
N GLU A 150 19.85 10.36 1.51
CA GLU A 150 20.18 8.92 1.65
C GLU A 150 20.73 8.58 3.04
N GLN A 151 21.52 9.48 3.64
CA GLN A 151 22.00 9.31 5.01
C GLN A 151 20.84 9.32 6.01
N LYS A 152 19.87 10.22 5.85
CA LYS A 152 18.66 10.27 6.67
C LYS A 152 17.81 9.01 6.49
N ASP A 153 17.60 8.58 5.26
CA ASP A 153 16.78 7.41 4.92
C ASP A 153 17.36 6.15 5.58
N ARG A 154 18.69 5.93 5.53
CA ARG A 154 19.37 4.81 6.22
C ARG A 154 19.14 4.76 7.74
N LEU A 155 18.89 5.90 8.36
CA LEU A 155 18.68 6.00 9.80
C LEU A 155 17.19 5.90 10.18
N LYS A 156 16.31 6.42 9.32
CA LYS A 156 14.89 6.55 9.61
C LYS A 156 14.05 5.41 9.07
N ASP A 157 14.42 4.85 7.93
CA ASP A 157 13.65 3.82 7.27
C ASP A 157 13.76 2.51 8.05
N GLY A 158 12.60 1.93 8.35
CA GLY A 158 12.49 0.52 8.69
C GLY A 158 12.32 -0.32 7.43
N GLY A 159 12.09 -1.61 7.63
CA GLY A 159 11.83 -2.52 6.53
C GLY A 159 11.14 -3.78 6.98
N VAL A 160 10.30 -4.30 6.10
CA VAL A 160 9.54 -5.53 6.30
C VAL A 160 9.66 -6.39 5.06
N PHE A 161 9.65 -7.71 5.23
CA PHE A 161 9.57 -8.60 4.09
C PHE A 161 8.13 -8.63 3.59
N THR A 162 7.98 -8.49 2.29
CA THR A 162 6.68 -8.69 1.62
C THR A 162 6.29 -10.17 1.73
N VAL A 163 5.16 -10.42 2.39
CA VAL A 163 4.59 -11.77 2.58
C VAL A 163 3.17 -11.80 2.06
N GLU A 164 2.69 -13.00 1.75
CA GLU A 164 1.26 -13.23 1.61
C GLU A 164 0.66 -13.38 3.00
N TYR A 165 -0.56 -12.88 3.16
CA TYR A 165 -1.36 -13.06 4.36
C TYR A 165 -2.51 -13.99 4.00
N PRO A 166 -2.31 -15.32 3.95
CA PRO A 166 -3.37 -16.25 3.58
C PRO A 166 -4.66 -15.98 4.36
N TRP A 167 -4.58 -15.71 5.65
CA TRP A 167 -5.75 -15.44 6.50
C TRP A 167 -6.42 -14.08 6.30
N ALA A 168 -5.73 -13.09 5.72
CA ALA A 168 -6.37 -11.82 5.36
C ALA A 168 -7.48 -12.03 4.30
N GLU A 169 -7.50 -13.22 3.70
CA GLU A 169 -8.53 -13.72 2.79
C GLU A 169 -9.56 -14.64 3.47
N PHE A 170 -9.36 -15.09 4.71
CA PHE A 170 -10.19 -16.15 5.34
C PHE A 170 -11.02 -15.74 6.55
N SER A 171 -10.65 -14.75 7.37
CA SER A 171 -11.34 -14.57 8.67
C SER A 171 -12.63 -13.74 8.63
N TRP A 172 -12.90 -12.95 7.58
CA TRP A 172 -14.17 -12.20 7.46
C TRP A 172 -14.76 -12.08 6.05
N THR A 173 -14.05 -12.51 5.00
CA THR A 173 -14.58 -12.56 3.63
C THR A 173 -14.44 -13.98 3.08
N PRO A 174 -15.51 -14.77 3.00
CA PRO A 174 -15.41 -16.13 2.47
C PRO A 174 -15.01 -16.10 0.99
N GLU A 175 -14.06 -16.95 0.62
CA GLU A 175 -13.70 -17.28 -0.78
C GLU A 175 -13.07 -16.13 -1.61
N ARG A 176 -12.03 -15.46 -1.10
CA ARG A 176 -11.17 -14.69 -2.01
C ARG A 176 -10.17 -15.61 -2.71
N PRO A 177 -10.09 -15.60 -4.05
CA PRO A 177 -8.99 -16.24 -4.72
C PRO A 177 -7.72 -15.39 -4.55
N LEU A 178 -6.63 -16.02 -4.12
CA LEU A 178 -5.23 -15.50 -4.21
C LEU A 178 -4.82 -15.08 -5.65
N LYS A 179 -5.73 -15.25 -6.61
CA LYS A 179 -5.53 -15.19 -8.04
C LYS A 179 -6.59 -14.30 -8.66
N ARG A 180 -6.25 -13.65 -9.76
CA ARG A 180 -7.17 -12.83 -10.55
C ARG A 180 -8.25 -13.72 -11.15
N SER A 181 -9.50 -13.43 -10.79
CA SER A 181 -10.64 -14.23 -11.23
C SER A 181 -10.89 -14.12 -12.74
N SER A 182 -11.48 -15.15 -13.33
CA SER A 182 -11.94 -15.11 -14.73
C SER A 182 -12.95 -13.97 -14.99
N LYS A 183 -13.79 -13.63 -13.99
CA LYS A 183 -14.71 -12.50 -14.05
C LYS A 183 -13.96 -11.16 -14.17
N LEU A 184 -12.86 -10.99 -13.44
CA LEU A 184 -12.01 -9.80 -13.55
C LEU A 184 -11.33 -9.73 -14.92
N VAL A 185 -10.82 -10.86 -15.43
CA VAL A 185 -10.22 -10.92 -16.78
C VAL A 185 -11.26 -10.55 -17.86
N ALA A 186 -12.49 -11.05 -17.74
CA ALA A 186 -13.58 -10.69 -18.64
C ALA A 186 -13.89 -9.19 -18.57
N LEU A 187 -13.99 -8.61 -17.37
CA LEU A 187 -14.19 -7.17 -17.18
C LEU A 187 -13.09 -6.34 -17.88
N ILE A 188 -11.82 -6.73 -17.72
CA ILE A 188 -10.72 -6.00 -18.37
C ILE A 188 -10.78 -6.15 -19.90
N ASN A 189 -11.17 -7.31 -20.42
CA ASN A 189 -11.36 -7.49 -21.86
C ASN A 189 -12.53 -6.67 -22.42
N ASP A 190 -13.59 -6.46 -21.64
CA ASP A 190 -14.67 -5.55 -22.00
C ASP A 190 -14.18 -4.08 -21.96
N GLU A 191 -13.36 -3.70 -20.97
CA GLU A 191 -12.71 -2.38 -20.91
C GLU A 191 -11.80 -2.12 -22.12
N LEU A 192 -11.00 -3.10 -22.53
CA LEU A 192 -10.10 -3.02 -23.69
C LEU A 192 -10.85 -2.93 -25.03
N ARG A 193 -12.06 -3.50 -25.09
CA ARG A 193 -12.95 -3.39 -26.25
C ARG A 193 -13.60 -2.01 -26.35
N GLY A 194 -13.92 -1.40 -25.21
CA GLY A 194 -14.57 -0.09 -25.18
C GLY A 194 -15.91 -0.10 -25.94
N GLU A 195 -16.13 0.91 -26.77
CA GLU A 195 -17.32 1.03 -27.64
C GLU A 195 -17.13 0.30 -28.99
N ASP A 196 -15.93 -0.19 -29.29
CA ASP A 196 -15.60 -0.81 -30.57
C ASP A 196 -16.14 -2.24 -30.67
N SER A 197 -16.41 -2.70 -31.90
CA SER A 197 -16.84 -4.08 -32.13
C SER A 197 -15.73 -5.12 -31.93
N GLU A 198 -14.46 -4.74 -32.12
CA GLU A 198 -13.28 -5.58 -31.92
C GLU A 198 -12.17 -4.80 -31.22
N ALA A 199 -11.59 -5.39 -30.17
CA ALA A 199 -10.45 -4.80 -29.45
C ALA A 199 -9.15 -5.01 -30.24
N THR A 200 -8.22 -4.04 -30.21
CA THR A 200 -6.87 -4.21 -30.77
C THR A 200 -6.05 -5.24 -29.96
N CYS A 201 -6.23 -5.24 -28.63
CA CYS A 201 -5.57 -6.15 -27.72
C CYS A 201 -6.57 -6.81 -26.77
N TYR A 202 -6.19 -7.97 -26.23
CA TYR A 202 -6.94 -8.67 -25.19
C TYR A 202 -6.01 -9.24 -24.12
N LEU A 203 -6.53 -9.38 -22.91
CA LEU A 203 -5.88 -10.00 -21.77
C LEU A 203 -6.17 -11.50 -21.74
N ALA A 204 -5.13 -12.30 -21.61
CA ALA A 204 -5.23 -13.74 -21.42
C ALA A 204 -4.11 -14.27 -20.50
N ARG A 205 -4.13 -15.57 -20.23
CA ARG A 205 -3.04 -16.24 -19.50
C ARG A 205 -1.75 -16.16 -20.32
N SER A 206 -0.67 -15.78 -19.66
CA SER A 206 0.65 -15.67 -20.27
C SER A 206 1.26 -17.05 -20.50
N THR A 207 1.92 -17.22 -21.64
CA THR A 207 2.76 -18.39 -21.91
C THR A 207 4.09 -18.36 -21.15
N LEU A 208 4.38 -17.25 -20.45
CA LEU A 208 5.53 -17.13 -19.54
C LEU A 208 5.25 -17.78 -18.17
N ALA A 209 4.01 -18.20 -17.91
CA ALA A 209 3.69 -19.02 -16.76
C ALA A 209 4.52 -20.32 -16.82
N ALA A 210 5.43 -20.54 -15.87
CA ALA A 210 5.87 -21.91 -15.57
C ALA A 210 4.64 -22.73 -15.16
N ASP A 211 4.68 -24.06 -15.32
CA ASP A 211 3.55 -24.99 -15.13
C ASP A 211 2.80 -24.86 -13.77
N GLU A 212 3.33 -24.07 -12.83
CA GLU A 212 2.78 -23.81 -11.49
C GLU A 212 2.23 -22.38 -11.27
N ASN A 213 2.45 -21.41 -12.16
CA ASN A 213 1.96 -20.01 -12.00
C ASN A 213 0.75 -19.70 -12.90
N ASP A 214 -0.38 -20.31 -12.57
CA ASP A 214 -1.64 -20.21 -13.32
C ASP A 214 -2.33 -18.82 -13.26
N ASP A 215 -1.79 -17.89 -12.46
CA ASP A 215 -2.27 -16.51 -12.34
C ASP A 215 -1.52 -15.53 -13.24
N MET A 216 -0.43 -15.92 -13.91
CA MET A 216 0.31 -14.98 -14.75
C MET A 216 -0.52 -14.57 -15.99
N LEU A 217 -0.87 -13.28 -16.09
CA LEU A 217 -1.59 -12.71 -17.22
C LEU A 217 -0.64 -11.98 -18.18
N GLY A 218 -1.10 -11.72 -19.40
CA GLY A 218 -0.39 -10.93 -20.40
C GLY A 218 -1.33 -10.33 -21.43
N MET A 219 -0.91 -9.20 -22.01
CA MET A 219 -1.58 -8.55 -23.12
C MET A 219 -1.18 -9.18 -24.46
N PHE A 220 -2.17 -9.49 -25.30
CA PHE A 220 -1.99 -10.10 -26.62
C PHE A 220 -2.66 -9.26 -27.69
N ALA A 221 -2.07 -9.23 -28.89
CA ALA A 221 -2.69 -8.62 -30.05
C ALA A 221 -3.85 -9.50 -30.56
N ASN A 222 -4.99 -8.88 -30.87
CA ASN A 222 -6.16 -9.55 -31.45
C ASN A 222 -6.15 -9.53 -32.99
N ARG A 223 -5.32 -8.66 -33.57
CA ARG A 223 -5.11 -8.50 -35.01
C ARG A 223 -3.67 -8.07 -35.30
N GLU A 224 -3.33 -7.99 -36.57
CA GLU A 224 -2.07 -7.40 -37.00
C GLU A 224 -2.02 -5.90 -36.62
N ILE A 225 -0.86 -5.47 -36.12
CA ILE A 225 -0.60 -4.10 -35.66
C ILE A 225 0.57 -3.56 -36.47
N GLN A 226 0.40 -2.36 -37.04
CA GLN A 226 1.45 -1.72 -37.82
C GLN A 226 2.41 -0.94 -36.92
N SER A 227 3.67 -0.78 -37.38
CA SER A 227 4.65 0.02 -36.65
C SER A 227 4.18 1.47 -36.50
N GLY A 228 4.22 1.99 -35.27
CA GLY A 228 3.79 3.36 -34.94
C GLY A 228 2.29 3.52 -34.72
N GLU A 229 1.51 2.45 -34.84
CA GLU A 229 0.07 2.46 -34.54
C GLU A 229 -0.18 2.65 -33.03
N CYS A 230 -1.13 3.53 -32.67
CA CYS A 230 -1.59 3.65 -31.29
C CYS A 230 -2.56 2.51 -30.97
N ILE A 231 -2.13 1.58 -30.11
CA ILE A 231 -2.92 0.38 -29.79
C ILE A 231 -3.85 0.56 -28.59
N LEU A 232 -3.55 1.52 -27.70
CA LEU A 232 -4.30 1.75 -26.46
C LEU A 232 -4.05 3.16 -25.92
N VAL A 233 -5.12 3.89 -25.60
CA VAL A 233 -5.07 5.13 -24.82
C VAL A 233 -5.47 4.82 -23.38
N ASN A 234 -4.52 4.94 -22.45
CA ASN A 234 -4.68 4.42 -21.10
C ASN A 234 -4.80 5.57 -20.08
N ARG A 235 -6.04 5.97 -19.77
CA ARG A 235 -6.32 7.05 -18.82
C ARG A 235 -6.28 6.54 -17.38
N THR A 236 -5.71 7.32 -16.46
CA THR A 236 -5.65 6.95 -15.03
C THR A 236 -6.32 7.98 -14.12
N ALA A 237 -6.86 7.46 -13.02
CA ALA A 237 -7.44 8.21 -11.91
C ALA A 237 -6.47 8.33 -10.72
N THR A 238 -5.26 7.77 -10.84
CA THR A 238 -4.34 7.59 -9.71
C THR A 238 -3.04 8.37 -9.86
N GLY A 239 -2.90 9.21 -10.90
CA GLY A 239 -1.71 10.01 -11.11
C GLY A 239 -1.50 10.97 -9.95
N ILE A 240 -0.26 11.09 -9.47
CA ILE A 240 0.18 12.03 -8.45
C ILE A 240 1.59 12.55 -8.80
N CYS A 241 1.92 13.78 -8.41
CA CYS A 241 3.19 14.41 -8.77
C CYS A 241 3.78 15.29 -7.66
N SER A 242 5.08 15.56 -7.74
CA SER A 242 5.80 16.40 -6.78
C SER A 242 5.78 17.89 -7.10
N THR A 243 5.51 18.27 -8.35
CA THR A 243 5.55 19.66 -8.80
C THR A 243 4.29 19.98 -9.60
N PRO A 244 3.11 20.05 -8.95
CA PRO A 244 1.89 20.44 -9.63
C PRO A 244 2.00 21.88 -10.15
N THR A 245 1.37 22.17 -11.30
CA THR A 245 1.21 23.54 -11.77
C THR A 245 0.32 24.34 -10.81
N PRO A 246 0.36 25.70 -10.80
CA PRO A 246 -0.46 26.50 -9.88
C PRO A 246 -1.96 26.20 -9.91
N ASP A 247 -2.51 25.99 -11.12
CA ASP A 247 -3.91 25.62 -11.34
C ASP A 247 -3.96 24.31 -12.15
N PRO A 248 -3.67 23.15 -11.52
CA PRO A 248 -3.57 21.88 -12.23
C PRO A 248 -4.95 21.25 -12.42
N CYS A 249 -5.09 20.41 -13.45
CA CYS A 249 -6.20 19.46 -13.53
C CYS A 249 -6.24 18.60 -12.25
N ALA A 250 -7.40 18.56 -11.58
CA ALA A 250 -7.57 17.83 -10.32
C ALA A 250 -7.41 16.29 -10.45
N ASN A 251 -7.39 15.77 -11.68
CA ASN A 251 -7.13 14.35 -11.96
C ASN A 251 -5.67 14.10 -12.36
N CYS A 252 -5.20 14.68 -13.47
CA CYS A 252 -3.93 14.32 -14.10
C CYS A 252 -2.78 15.30 -13.84
N TYR A 253 -3.01 16.37 -13.07
CA TYR A 253 -2.03 17.40 -12.72
C TYR A 253 -1.43 18.21 -13.89
N THR A 254 -1.89 17.99 -15.12
CA THR A 254 -1.51 18.80 -16.29
C THR A 254 -2.19 20.17 -16.25
N SER A 255 -1.59 21.14 -16.94
CA SER A 255 -2.16 22.48 -17.14
C SER A 255 -3.60 22.43 -17.67
N LEU A 256 -4.42 23.35 -17.18
CA LEU A 256 -5.78 23.51 -17.66
C LEU A 256 -5.80 24.24 -19.02
N PRO A 257 -6.74 23.90 -19.93
CA PRO A 257 -7.01 24.69 -21.12
C PRO A 257 -7.67 26.03 -20.76
N GLU A 258 -7.84 26.92 -21.73
CA GLU A 258 -8.54 28.22 -21.53
C GLU A 258 -9.96 28.06 -20.98
N LEU A 259 -10.65 26.99 -21.38
CA LEU A 259 -12.00 26.65 -20.93
C LEU A 259 -11.98 25.26 -20.28
N PRO A 260 -11.62 25.16 -18.97
CA PRO A 260 -11.60 23.89 -18.28
C PRO A 260 -13.00 23.39 -17.96
N GLU A 261 -13.11 22.09 -17.75
CA GLU A 261 -14.31 21.46 -17.22
C GLU A 261 -14.37 21.66 -15.71
N GLN A 262 -15.56 21.93 -15.17
CA GLN A 262 -15.75 22.16 -13.73
C GLN A 262 -16.59 21.05 -13.11
N ALA A 263 -16.21 20.61 -11.90
CA ALA A 263 -17.06 19.72 -11.11
C ALA A 263 -18.41 20.38 -10.80
N PRO A 264 -19.54 19.67 -10.92
CA PRO A 264 -20.85 20.23 -10.59
C PRO A 264 -21.05 20.46 -9.09
N CYS A 265 -20.24 19.83 -8.23
CA CYS A 265 -20.40 19.85 -6.77
C CYS A 265 -19.38 20.73 -6.03
N CYS A 266 -18.32 21.21 -6.67
CA CYS A 266 -17.27 22.00 -6.03
C CYS A 266 -16.45 22.83 -7.05
N PRO A 267 -15.53 23.70 -6.60
CA PRO A 267 -14.70 24.51 -7.48
C PRO A 267 -13.60 23.77 -8.27
N GLU A 268 -13.43 22.45 -8.10
CA GLU A 268 -12.38 21.71 -8.80
C GLU A 268 -12.56 21.72 -10.33
N THR A 269 -11.45 21.86 -11.03
CA THR A 269 -11.38 21.95 -12.49
C THR A 269 -10.56 20.82 -13.11
N PHE A 270 -10.89 20.48 -14.35
CA PHE A 270 -10.34 19.36 -15.10
C PHE A 270 -9.97 19.80 -16.50
N CYS A 271 -8.89 19.24 -17.05
CA CYS A 271 -8.42 19.59 -18.38
C CYS A 271 -9.33 19.09 -19.51
N SER A 272 -10.19 18.11 -19.25
CA SER A 272 -11.11 17.54 -20.25
C SER A 272 -12.32 16.88 -19.60
N ARG A 273 -13.34 16.59 -20.41
CA ARG A 273 -14.55 15.89 -19.98
C ARG A 273 -14.24 14.48 -19.51
N GLU A 274 -13.27 13.82 -20.12
CA GLU A 274 -12.80 12.50 -19.74
C GLU A 274 -12.14 12.51 -18.37
N CYS A 275 -11.31 13.52 -18.06
CA CYS A 275 -10.73 13.66 -16.71
C CYS A 275 -11.81 13.92 -15.65
N LEU A 276 -12.79 14.79 -15.94
CA LEU A 276 -13.92 15.04 -15.04
C LEU A 276 -14.72 13.76 -14.80
N ASN A 277 -15.13 13.07 -15.86
CA ASN A 277 -15.94 11.86 -15.77
C ASN A 277 -15.19 10.74 -15.04
N LEU A 278 -13.90 10.55 -15.34
CA LEU A 278 -13.06 9.57 -14.68
C LEU A 278 -12.98 9.84 -13.18
N ALA A 279 -12.71 11.09 -12.78
CA ALA A 279 -12.66 11.48 -11.37
C ALA A 279 -14.01 11.27 -10.66
N LEU A 280 -15.12 11.74 -11.25
CA LEU A 280 -16.47 11.58 -10.68
C LEU A 280 -16.88 10.12 -10.52
N ASN A 281 -16.44 9.23 -11.42
CA ASN A 281 -16.77 7.81 -11.37
C ASN A 281 -15.86 6.99 -10.45
N THR A 282 -14.66 7.49 -10.11
CA THR A 282 -13.68 6.72 -9.35
C THR A 282 -13.51 7.20 -7.91
N TYR A 283 -13.02 8.42 -7.66
CA TYR A 283 -12.60 8.85 -6.33
C TYR A 283 -13.23 10.18 -5.86
N HIS A 284 -13.69 11.03 -6.77
CA HIS A 284 -13.96 12.44 -6.45
C HIS A 284 -15.08 12.59 -5.43
N LYS A 285 -16.13 11.76 -5.46
CA LYS A 285 -17.24 11.85 -4.49
C LYS A 285 -16.77 11.54 -3.07
N ALA A 286 -15.78 10.65 -2.91
CA ALA A 286 -15.19 10.35 -1.61
C ALA A 286 -14.28 11.50 -1.13
N LEU A 287 -13.54 12.16 -2.02
CA LEU A 287 -12.64 13.28 -1.69
C LEU A 287 -13.36 14.63 -1.54
N CYS A 288 -14.48 14.83 -2.24
CA CYS A 288 -15.13 16.13 -2.35
C CYS A 288 -15.40 16.74 -0.96
N SER A 289 -15.09 18.04 -0.86
CA SER A 289 -15.23 18.85 0.36
C SER A 289 -14.34 18.43 1.54
N LYS A 290 -13.26 17.65 1.31
CA LYS A 290 -12.27 17.27 2.32
C LYS A 290 -10.88 17.81 1.95
N ASP A 291 -10.17 18.35 2.93
CA ASP A 291 -8.83 18.93 2.71
C ASP A 291 -7.70 17.93 3.01
N PHE A 292 -7.00 17.49 1.97
CA PHE A 292 -5.81 16.63 2.08
C PHE A 292 -4.50 17.40 1.81
N SER A 293 -4.48 18.73 1.93
CA SER A 293 -3.28 19.57 1.78
C SER A 293 -2.12 19.14 2.68
N TRP A 294 -2.44 18.62 3.87
CA TRP A 294 -1.47 18.08 4.83
C TRP A 294 -0.69 16.87 4.28
N LEU A 295 -1.27 16.14 3.33
CA LEU A 295 -0.65 14.99 2.66
C LEU A 295 0.15 15.41 1.42
N GLN A 296 -0.30 16.47 0.74
CA GLN A 296 0.38 17.03 -0.44
C GLN A 296 1.65 17.78 -0.05
N THR A 297 1.62 18.54 1.06
CA THR A 297 2.72 19.40 1.50
C THR A 297 4.09 18.69 1.56
N PRO A 298 4.22 17.50 2.18
CA PRO A 298 5.50 16.79 2.23
C PRO A 298 6.01 16.28 0.87
N ALA A 299 5.14 16.18 -0.13
CA ALA A 299 5.45 15.69 -1.45
C ALA A 299 5.79 16.80 -2.46
N LEU A 300 5.75 18.06 -2.06
CA LEU A 300 6.07 19.17 -2.96
C LEU A 300 7.58 19.35 -3.12
N GLY A 301 8.02 19.52 -4.38
CA GLY A 301 9.40 19.89 -4.72
C GLY A 301 10.45 18.85 -4.33
N LEU A 302 10.10 17.56 -4.40
CA LEU A 302 10.99 16.47 -3.99
C LEU A 302 12.30 16.49 -4.80
N PRO A 303 13.47 16.57 -4.14
CA PRO A 303 14.74 16.64 -4.84
C PRO A 303 15.32 15.26 -5.16
N HIS A 304 15.16 14.29 -4.24
CA HIS A 304 15.90 13.02 -4.26
C HIS A 304 15.10 11.78 -3.83
N ASN A 305 14.08 11.94 -2.98
CA ASN A 305 13.31 10.82 -2.41
C ASN A 305 11.84 10.96 -2.80
N VAL A 306 11.26 9.89 -3.36
CA VAL A 306 9.87 9.82 -3.81
C VAL A 306 8.92 9.15 -2.81
N SER A 307 9.42 8.69 -1.65
CA SER A 307 8.58 8.12 -0.57
C SER A 307 7.39 8.99 -0.18
N PRO A 308 7.46 10.34 -0.15
CA PRO A 308 6.30 11.15 0.20
C PRO A 308 5.15 11.08 -0.83
N LEU A 309 5.38 10.53 -2.03
CA LEU A 309 4.35 10.25 -3.02
C LEU A 309 3.51 9.00 -2.69
N ARG A 310 4.05 8.05 -1.91
CA ARG A 310 3.34 6.80 -1.54
C ARG A 310 1.99 7.06 -0.85
N PRO A 311 1.91 7.91 0.19
CA PRO A 311 0.63 8.20 0.83
C PRO A 311 -0.38 8.86 -0.10
N LEU A 312 0.06 9.69 -1.06
CA LEU A 312 -0.81 10.31 -2.07
C LEU A 312 -1.36 9.29 -3.06
N LEU A 313 -0.54 8.35 -3.50
CA LEU A 313 -0.99 7.24 -4.33
C LEU A 313 -2.02 6.38 -3.56
N MET A 314 -1.73 6.07 -2.30
CA MET A 314 -2.65 5.32 -1.44
C MET A 314 -3.99 6.05 -1.26
N LEU A 315 -3.98 7.38 -1.09
CA LEU A 315 -5.21 8.19 -1.03
C LEU A 315 -6.12 7.97 -2.24
N ARG A 316 -5.58 7.95 -3.47
CA ARG A 316 -6.37 7.73 -4.69
C ARG A 316 -7.07 6.37 -4.68
N PHE A 317 -6.36 5.32 -4.29
CA PHE A 317 -6.91 3.95 -4.23
C PHE A 317 -7.91 3.75 -3.08
N LEU A 318 -7.62 4.30 -1.90
CA LEU A 318 -8.54 4.23 -0.76
C LEU A 318 -9.81 5.05 -1.02
N ALA A 319 -9.71 6.25 -1.59
CA ALA A 319 -10.86 7.04 -1.99
C ALA A 319 -11.71 6.33 -3.03
N THR A 320 -11.07 5.65 -4.01
CA THR A 320 -11.78 4.82 -4.98
C THR A 320 -12.55 3.67 -4.33
N SER A 321 -11.94 3.01 -3.34
CA SER A 321 -12.57 1.91 -2.60
C SER A 321 -13.74 2.42 -1.73
N VAL A 322 -13.56 3.54 -1.04
CA VAL A 322 -14.62 4.17 -0.23
C VAL A 322 -15.79 4.61 -1.10
N GLN A 323 -15.52 5.21 -2.26
CA GLN A 323 -16.56 5.62 -3.21
C GLN A 323 -17.34 4.42 -3.77
N ALA A 324 -16.67 3.29 -4.01
CA ALA A 324 -17.32 2.04 -4.44
C ALA A 324 -18.15 1.41 -3.32
N GLY A 325 -17.76 1.62 -2.06
CA GLY A 325 -18.54 1.27 -0.87
C GLY A 325 -17.68 0.61 0.21
N VAL A 326 -17.74 1.16 1.43
CA VAL A 326 -16.91 0.73 2.58
C VAL A 326 -17.20 -0.69 3.09
N GLN A 327 -18.30 -1.30 2.66
CA GLN A 327 -18.67 -2.69 2.99
C GLN A 327 -18.00 -3.71 2.06
N THR A 328 -17.47 -3.25 0.91
CA THR A 328 -16.67 -4.08 0.02
C THR A 328 -15.20 -3.93 0.38
N SER A 329 -14.42 -4.99 0.23
CA SER A 329 -12.99 -4.86 0.49
C SER A 329 -12.29 -4.15 -0.66
N PRO A 330 -11.31 -3.29 -0.35
CA PRO A 330 -10.42 -2.71 -1.35
C PRO A 330 -9.72 -3.74 -2.25
N LEU A 331 -9.43 -4.96 -1.75
CA LEU A 331 -8.74 -5.97 -2.56
C LEU A 331 -9.60 -6.55 -3.68
N ASP A 332 -10.93 -6.38 -3.61
CA ASP A 332 -11.89 -6.74 -4.66
C ASP A 332 -12.11 -5.60 -5.66
N GLN A 333 -11.61 -4.39 -5.39
CA GLN A 333 -11.75 -3.26 -6.30
C GLN A 333 -11.00 -3.60 -7.61
N PRO A 334 -11.65 -3.62 -8.79
CA PRO A 334 -11.01 -3.94 -10.07
C PRO A 334 -9.63 -3.30 -10.33
N LEU A 335 -9.41 -2.02 -9.97
CA LEU A 335 -8.13 -1.32 -10.15
C LEU A 335 -7.01 -1.84 -9.24
N ILE A 336 -7.36 -2.47 -8.11
CA ILE A 336 -6.41 -3.10 -7.17
C ILE A 336 -6.30 -4.59 -7.46
N ALA A 337 -7.42 -5.27 -7.68
CA ALA A 337 -7.52 -6.70 -7.93
C ALA A 337 -6.72 -7.17 -9.15
N ARG A 338 -6.59 -6.32 -10.18
CA ARG A 338 -5.88 -6.66 -11.43
C ARG A 338 -4.35 -6.69 -11.31
N LEU A 339 -3.82 -6.10 -10.25
CA LEU A 339 -2.39 -5.86 -10.08
C LEU A 339 -1.69 -7.07 -9.46
N GLN A 340 -0.53 -7.44 -10.00
CA GLN A 340 0.29 -8.51 -9.44
C GLN A 340 0.94 -8.04 -8.13
N PRO A 341 0.76 -8.73 -6.99
CA PRO A 341 1.45 -8.36 -5.76
C PRO A 341 2.96 -8.65 -5.82
N LEU A 342 3.75 -7.87 -5.07
CA LEU A 342 5.17 -8.14 -4.80
C LEU A 342 5.40 -9.26 -3.77
N SER A 343 4.38 -10.03 -3.42
CA SER A 343 4.47 -11.11 -2.43
C SER A 343 5.28 -12.29 -2.98
N ASN A 344 5.87 -13.09 -2.09
CA ASN A 344 6.64 -14.31 -2.40
C ASN A 344 8.01 -14.12 -3.09
N LYS A 345 8.60 -12.91 -3.06
CA LYS A 345 9.94 -12.65 -3.60
C LYS A 345 11.02 -12.39 -2.55
N HIS A 346 10.72 -12.59 -1.26
CA HIS A 346 11.57 -12.14 -0.14
C HIS A 346 12.02 -10.68 -0.29
N HIS A 347 11.17 -9.86 -0.92
CA HIS A 347 11.50 -8.47 -1.17
C HIS A 347 11.37 -7.69 0.13
N LEU A 348 12.45 -7.03 0.52
CA LEU A 348 12.48 -6.09 1.63
C LEU A 348 11.94 -4.75 1.15
N ASP A 349 10.79 -4.37 1.68
CA ASP A 349 10.14 -3.09 1.37
C ASP A 349 10.33 -2.11 2.53
N VAL A 350 10.34 -0.82 2.21
CA VAL A 350 10.47 0.24 3.20
C VAL A 350 9.18 0.32 4.03
N PHE A 351 9.34 0.31 5.36
CA PHE A 351 8.24 0.37 6.30
C PHE A 351 8.55 1.36 7.43
N THR A 352 7.58 2.21 7.74
CA THR A 352 7.60 3.14 8.86
C THR A 352 6.21 3.19 9.48
N LEU A 353 6.12 3.40 10.79
CA LEU A 353 4.84 3.61 11.48
C LEU A 353 4.07 4.74 10.80
N THR A 354 4.75 5.85 10.53
CA THR A 354 4.15 7.04 9.96
C THR A 354 3.54 6.75 8.59
N GLU A 355 4.32 6.35 7.60
CA GLU A 355 3.85 6.25 6.21
C GLU A 355 3.06 4.97 5.94
N SER A 356 3.38 3.87 6.63
CA SER A 356 2.79 2.56 6.34
C SER A 356 1.55 2.25 7.17
N VAL A 357 1.34 2.95 8.29
CA VAL A 357 0.21 2.72 9.21
C VAL A 357 -0.54 4.00 9.53
N ALA A 358 0.11 4.98 10.15
CA ALA A 358 -0.57 6.16 10.70
C ALA A 358 -1.22 7.03 9.60
N LEU A 359 -0.52 7.29 8.50
CA LEU A 359 -1.05 8.09 7.40
C LEU A 359 -2.22 7.40 6.66
N PRO A 360 -2.14 6.12 6.26
CA PRO A 360 -3.30 5.40 5.72
C PRO A 360 -4.52 5.41 6.64
N LEU A 361 -4.34 5.18 7.95
CA LEU A 361 -5.45 5.23 8.90
C LEU A 361 -6.05 6.63 9.02
N LYS A 362 -5.23 7.69 9.08
CA LYS A 362 -5.70 9.08 9.08
C LYS A 362 -6.46 9.43 7.80
N ILE A 363 -5.99 8.95 6.64
CA ILE A 363 -6.70 9.09 5.36
C ILE A 363 -8.09 8.46 5.46
N LEU A 364 -8.18 7.22 5.94
CA LEU A 364 -9.43 6.47 6.08
C LEU A 364 -10.43 7.16 7.02
N GLU A 365 -9.97 7.62 8.18
CA GLU A 365 -10.81 8.38 9.11
C GLU A 365 -11.37 9.64 8.46
N GLN A 366 -10.52 10.39 7.74
CA GLN A 366 -10.96 11.59 7.02
C GLN A 366 -11.94 11.26 5.88
N LEU A 367 -11.79 10.10 5.23
CA LEU A 367 -12.75 9.57 4.25
C LEU A 367 -14.07 9.09 4.88
N GLY A 368 -14.17 9.04 6.22
CA GLY A 368 -15.36 8.62 6.95
C GLY A 368 -15.42 7.11 7.24
N VAL A 369 -14.30 6.40 7.14
CA VAL A 369 -14.20 4.99 7.52
C VAL A 369 -13.93 4.88 9.02
N ASP A 370 -14.73 4.06 9.70
CA ASP A 370 -14.41 3.66 11.08
C ASP A 370 -13.26 2.64 11.06
N ILE A 371 -12.05 3.11 11.36
CA ILE A 371 -10.83 2.29 11.32
C ILE A 371 -10.77 1.21 12.41
N PHE A 372 -11.67 1.24 13.40
CA PHE A 372 -11.75 0.22 14.44
C PHE A 372 -12.80 -0.84 14.10
N ALA A 373 -13.98 -0.42 13.64
CA ALA A 373 -15.07 -1.35 13.33
C ALA A 373 -14.96 -1.97 11.94
N ASN A 374 -14.40 -1.24 10.96
CA ASN A 374 -14.37 -1.70 9.58
C ASN A 374 -13.10 -2.52 9.26
N ARG A 375 -13.22 -3.85 9.41
CA ARG A 375 -12.16 -4.82 9.13
C ARG A 375 -11.70 -4.86 7.66
N ASN A 376 -12.49 -4.33 6.71
CA ASN A 376 -12.08 -4.27 5.29
C ASN A 376 -10.83 -3.40 5.06
N PHE A 377 -10.47 -2.54 6.02
CA PHE A 377 -9.34 -1.62 5.94
C PHE A 377 -8.31 -1.87 7.05
N ASP A 378 -8.21 -3.10 7.54
CA ASP A 378 -7.17 -3.50 8.48
C ASP A 378 -5.77 -3.42 7.87
N THR A 379 -4.77 -3.35 8.75
CA THR A 379 -3.36 -3.17 8.39
C THR A 379 -2.89 -4.20 7.37
N GLY A 380 -3.26 -5.46 7.51
CA GLY A 380 -2.90 -6.52 6.55
C GLY A 380 -3.51 -6.30 5.17
N VAL A 381 -4.72 -5.75 5.10
CA VAL A 381 -5.34 -5.36 3.83
C VAL A 381 -4.59 -4.17 3.23
N LEU A 382 -4.24 -3.17 4.02
CA LEU A 382 -3.48 -2.00 3.56
C LEU A 382 -2.07 -2.37 3.06
N GLN A 383 -1.39 -3.28 3.75
CA GLN A 383 -0.12 -3.84 3.28
C GLN A 383 -0.31 -4.63 1.97
N SER A 384 -1.37 -5.43 1.88
CA SER A 384 -1.69 -6.19 0.65
C SER A 384 -1.96 -5.26 -0.53
N ILE A 385 -2.68 -4.16 -0.34
CA ILE A 385 -2.85 -3.11 -1.36
C ILE A 385 -1.48 -2.57 -1.75
N TRP A 386 -0.65 -2.20 -0.78
CA TRP A 386 0.66 -1.61 -1.05
C TRP A 386 1.59 -2.53 -1.85
N THR A 387 1.66 -3.83 -1.54
CA THR A 387 2.51 -4.76 -2.34
C THR A 387 2.07 -4.83 -3.80
N ARG A 388 0.78 -4.69 -4.08
CA ARG A 388 0.25 -4.56 -5.43
C ARG A 388 0.62 -3.23 -6.06
N LEU A 389 0.51 -2.12 -5.33
CA LEU A 389 0.87 -0.81 -5.88
C LEU A 389 2.38 -0.71 -6.16
N ALA A 390 3.21 -1.13 -5.21
CA ALA A 390 4.67 -1.08 -5.30
C ALA A 390 5.23 -1.85 -6.50
N ASN A 391 4.65 -3.02 -6.81
CA ASN A 391 5.09 -3.83 -7.96
C ASN A 391 4.64 -3.29 -9.33
N ASN A 392 3.58 -2.46 -9.38
CA ASN A 392 2.93 -2.07 -10.64
C ASN A 392 2.98 -0.58 -10.95
N LYS A 393 3.50 0.26 -10.03
CA LYS A 393 3.62 1.70 -10.26
C LYS A 393 4.68 2.01 -11.32
N ALA A 394 4.37 2.96 -12.19
CA ALA A 394 5.27 3.50 -13.18
C ALA A 394 5.78 4.86 -12.70
N GLY A 395 6.80 4.83 -11.84
CA GLY A 395 7.44 6.05 -11.32
C GLY A 395 8.45 6.60 -12.31
N GLU A 396 8.31 7.87 -12.68
CA GLU A 396 9.24 8.55 -13.57
C GLU A 396 9.50 10.00 -13.15
N ARG A 397 10.62 10.54 -13.64
CA ARG A 397 10.89 11.98 -13.51
C ARG A 397 10.43 12.69 -14.77
N ASP A 398 9.42 13.53 -14.62
CA ASP A 398 8.90 14.42 -15.63
C ASP A 398 9.56 15.81 -15.51
N GLY A 399 9.91 16.41 -16.64
CA GLY A 399 10.59 17.72 -16.67
C GLY A 399 9.73 18.86 -16.15
N ARG A 400 8.41 18.74 -16.22
CA ARG A 400 7.41 19.74 -15.81
C ARG A 400 6.81 19.42 -14.44
N LEU A 401 6.42 18.17 -14.22
CA LEU A 401 5.70 17.72 -13.03
C LEU A 401 6.61 17.20 -11.90
N GLY A 402 7.92 17.18 -12.12
CA GLY A 402 8.87 16.63 -11.17
C GLY A 402 8.77 15.10 -11.11
N TYR A 403 8.80 14.51 -9.93
CA TYR A 403 8.52 13.09 -9.80
C TYR A 403 7.02 12.84 -9.98
N VAL A 404 6.68 11.87 -10.83
CA VAL A 404 5.32 11.41 -11.08
C VAL A 404 5.27 9.93 -10.73
N ASP A 405 4.27 9.55 -9.94
CA ASP A 405 3.93 8.15 -9.68
C ASP A 405 2.48 7.95 -10.12
N GLU A 406 2.23 6.87 -10.86
CA GLU A 406 0.89 6.48 -11.25
C GLU A 406 0.78 4.97 -11.47
N ILE A 407 -0.44 4.47 -11.44
CA ILE A 407 -0.78 3.14 -11.90
C ILE A 407 -1.91 3.30 -12.88
N THR A 408 -1.65 2.93 -14.13
CA THR A 408 -2.69 2.99 -15.16
C THR A 408 -3.47 1.67 -15.18
N PRO A 409 -4.74 1.67 -15.60
CA PRO A 409 -5.57 0.46 -15.57
C PRO A 409 -5.05 -0.74 -16.39
N HIS A 410 -4.24 -0.51 -17.42
CA HIS A 410 -3.84 -1.55 -18.38
C HIS A 410 -2.32 -1.75 -18.57
N LEU A 411 -1.48 -0.72 -18.34
CA LEU A 411 -0.03 -0.82 -18.58
C LEU A 411 0.63 -1.94 -17.75
N PRO A 412 0.25 -2.17 -16.47
CA PRO A 412 0.82 -3.27 -15.70
C PRO A 412 0.51 -4.67 -16.22
N LEU A 413 -0.37 -4.80 -17.22
CA LEU A 413 -0.74 -6.08 -17.85
C LEU A 413 0.16 -6.42 -19.06
N PHE A 414 1.03 -5.50 -19.47
CA PHE A 414 2.07 -5.78 -20.46
C PHE A 414 3.29 -6.39 -19.75
N ASN A 415 3.66 -7.61 -20.15
CA ASN A 415 4.84 -8.27 -19.60
C ASN A 415 6.13 -7.64 -20.15
N HIS A 416 7.19 -7.67 -19.33
CA HIS A 416 8.49 -7.14 -19.71
C HIS A 416 9.18 -7.99 -20.81
N SER A 417 9.83 -7.31 -21.75
CA SER A 417 10.79 -7.89 -22.70
C SER A 417 11.99 -6.94 -22.83
N CYS A 418 13.21 -7.48 -22.88
CA CYS A 418 14.40 -6.69 -23.16
C CYS A 418 14.44 -6.17 -24.61
N GLU A 419 13.66 -6.79 -25.49
CA GLU A 419 13.40 -6.35 -26.87
C GLU A 419 11.89 -6.09 -27.00
N PRO A 420 11.40 -4.92 -26.55
CA PRO A 420 9.97 -4.63 -26.55
C PRO A 420 9.47 -4.36 -27.98
N ASN A 421 8.23 -4.77 -28.25
CA ASN A 421 7.51 -4.49 -29.50
C ASN A 421 6.42 -3.42 -29.34
N VAL A 422 6.29 -2.84 -28.15
CA VAL A 422 5.40 -1.73 -27.80
C VAL A 422 6.19 -0.76 -26.93
N GLU A 423 5.99 0.54 -27.17
CA GLU A 423 6.44 1.61 -26.29
C GLU A 423 5.22 2.33 -25.70
N TRP A 424 5.38 2.90 -24.51
CA TRP A 424 4.38 3.79 -23.94
C TRP A 424 4.96 5.20 -23.84
N ARG A 425 4.10 6.20 -24.00
CA ARG A 425 4.47 7.61 -23.87
C ARG A 425 3.35 8.33 -23.14
N ARG A 426 3.71 9.26 -22.25
CA ARG A 426 2.75 10.18 -21.64
C ARG A 426 2.35 11.22 -22.68
N ASP A 427 1.05 11.37 -22.91
CA ASP A 427 0.54 12.46 -23.74
C ASP A 427 0.66 13.78 -22.96
N GLU A 428 1.37 14.75 -23.52
CA GLU A 428 1.61 16.06 -22.89
C GLU A 428 0.36 16.96 -22.88
N GLY A 429 -0.75 16.49 -23.46
CA GLY A 429 -2.00 17.26 -23.53
C GLY A 429 -1.93 18.43 -24.50
N ASN A 430 -0.96 18.42 -25.43
CA ASN A 430 -0.94 19.38 -26.52
C ASN A 430 -2.08 19.02 -27.47
N VAL A 431 -3.22 19.72 -27.31
CA VAL A 431 -4.19 19.86 -28.39
C VAL A 431 -3.45 20.42 -29.60
N VAL A 432 -3.12 19.56 -30.54
CA VAL A 432 -2.78 19.99 -31.90
C VAL A 432 -3.65 19.17 -32.83
N GLY A 433 -4.61 19.84 -33.45
CA GLY A 433 -5.31 19.28 -34.59
C GLY A 433 -4.30 18.82 -35.64
N SER A 434 -4.49 17.60 -36.10
CA SER A 434 -4.01 17.14 -37.41
C SER A 434 -5.20 16.64 -38.19
#